data_AF-A0A523RLK0-F1
#
_entry.id   AF-A0A523RLK0-F1
#
_cell.length_a   1.000
_cell.length_b   1.000
_cell.length_c   1.000
_cell.angle_alpha   90.00
_cell.angle_beta   90.00
_cell.angle_gamma   90.00
#
_symmetry.space_group_name_H-M   'P 1'
#
loop_
_entity.id
_entity.type
_entity.pdbx_description
1 polymer ?
#
loop_
_entity_poly.entity_id
_entity_poly.type
_entity_poly.pdbx_seq_one_letter_code
_entity_poly.pdbx_strand_id
1 'polypeptide(L)' 'LGEISNRIINEVKGINRVIYDISSKPPATIEWE' A
#
# COMPACT_ATOMS: atom_id res chain seq x y z
N LEU A 1 8.93 4.76 -1.74
CA LEU A 1 8.02 4.18 -0.71
C LEU A 1 7.72 5.17 0.42
N GLY A 2 8.73 5.71 1.11
CA GLY A 2 8.52 6.64 2.23
C GLY A 2 7.78 7.94 1.88
N GLU A 3 8.12 8.59 0.77
CA GLU A 3 7.45 9.83 0.34
C GLU A 3 5.95 9.62 0.05
N ILE A 4 5.63 8.57 -0.71
CA ILE A 4 4.24 8.20 -1.03
C ILE A 4 3.47 7.86 0.24
N SER A 5 4.07 7.08 1.15
CA SER A 5 3.45 6.75 2.44
C SER A 5 3.17 7.99 3.28
N ASN A 6 4.13 8.93 3.34
CA ASN A 6 3.99 10.17 4.10
C ASN A 6 2.88 11.06 3.53
N ARG A 7 2.74 11.13 2.20
CA ARG A 7 1.65 11.87 1.56
C ARG A 7 0.30 11.27 1.90
N ILE A 8 0.12 9.96 1.76
CA ILE A 8 -1.16 9.28 2.02
C ILE A 8 -1.62 9.48 3.47
N ILE A 9 -0.73 9.27 4.45
CA ILE A 9 -1.08 9.41 5.87
C ILE A 9 -1.48 10.86 6.23
N ASN A 10 -0.83 11.85 5.61
CA ASN A 10 -1.11 13.25 5.91
C ASN A 10 -2.31 13.82 5.14
N GLU A 11 -2.58 13.34 3.92
CA GLU A 11 -3.65 13.85 3.06
C GLU A 11 -5.00 13.13 3.30
N VAL A 12 -4.99 11.86 3.73
CA VAL A 12 -6.21 11.04 3.88
C VAL A 12 -6.56 10.83 5.36
N LYS A 13 -7.58 11.55 5.83
CA LYS A 13 -8.07 11.42 7.22
C LYS A 13 -8.58 10.01 7.51
N GLY A 14 -8.18 9.46 8.65
CA GLY A 14 -8.62 8.15 9.13
C GLY A 14 -7.78 6.96 8.63
N ILE A 15 -6.71 7.21 7.87
CA ILE A 15 -5.78 6.17 7.42
C ILE A 15 -4.48 6.25 8.23
N ASN A 16 -4.14 5.14 8.91
CA ASN A 16 -2.97 5.07 9.79
C ASN A 16 -1.84 4.18 9.24
N ARG A 17 -2.10 3.36 8.20
CA ARG A 17 -1.14 2.41 7.66
C ARG A 17 -1.29 2.27 6.15
N VAL A 18 -0.15 2.19 5.49
CA VAL A 18 -0.02 1.92 4.06
C VAL A 18 0.88 0.70 3.91
N ILE A 19 0.51 -0.24 3.04
CA ILE A 19 1.27 -1.46 2.75
C ILE A 19 1.67 -1.44 1.29
N TYR A 20 2.88 -1.91 0.99
CA TYR A 20 3.34 -2.19 -0.37
C TYR A 20 3.37 -3.69 -0.56
N ASP A 21 2.63 -4.19 -1.55
CA ASP A 21 2.65 -5.61 -1.89
C ASP A 21 4.00 -5.97 -2.54
N ILE A 22 4.66 -6.98 -1.98
CA ILE A 22 5.92 -7.54 -2.50
C ILE A 22 5.74 -8.97 -3.00
N SER A 23 4.50 -9.45 -3.06
CA SER A 23 4.17 -10.81 -3.47
C SER A 23 4.44 -10.99 -4.96
N SER A 24 5.14 -12.07 -5.31
CA SER A 24 5.41 -12.41 -6.70
C SER A 24 4.28 -13.25 -7.30
N LYS A 25 4.04 -13.05 -8.60
CA LYS A 25 3.25 -13.97 -9.40
C LYS A 25 4.20 -15.03 -9.99
N PRO A 26 3.96 -16.35 -9.81
CA PRO A 26 3.06 -17.02 -8.86
C PRO A 26 3.69 -17.09 -7.45
N PRO A 27 2.91 -17.18 -6.35
CA PRO A 27 1.54 -17.68 -6.22
C PRO A 27 0.43 -16.62 -6.05
N ALA A 28 0.74 -15.32 -6.06
CA ALA A 28 -0.25 -14.25 -5.83
C ALA A 28 -1.00 -13.82 -7.11
N THR A 29 -2.18 -13.23 -6.93
CA THR A 29 -2.94 -12.51 -7.95
C THR A 29 -2.55 -11.02 -8.00
N ILE A 30 -2.86 -10.33 -9.11
CA ILE A 30 -2.58 -8.89 -9.24
C ILE A 30 -3.51 -8.05 -8.37
N GLU A 31 -4.78 -8.42 -8.31
CA GLU A 31 -5.77 -7.74 -7.49
C GLU A 31 -5.85 -8.36 -6.09
N TRP A 32 -6.24 -7.52 -5.13
CA TRP A 32 -6.57 -7.89 -3.76
C TRP A 32 -8.09 -8.08 -3.67
N GLU A 33 -8.58 -9.23 -4.14
CA GLU A 33 -10.00 -9.65 -4.01
C GLU A 33 -10.13 -10.88 -3.12
#